data_AF-Q1YZE8-F1
#
_entry.id   AF-Q1YZE8-F1
#
_cell.length_a   1.000
_cell.length_b   1.000
_cell.length_c   1.000
_cell.angle_alpha   90.00
_cell.angle_beta   90.00
_cell.angle_gamma   90.00
#
_symmetry.space_group_name_H-M   'P 1'
#
loop_
_entity.id
_entity.type
_entity.pdbx_description
1 polymer ?
#
loop_
_entity_poly.entity_id
_entity_poly.type
_entity_poly.pdbx_seq_one_letter_code
_entity_poly.pdbx_strand_id
1 'polypeptide(L)'
;MGNCRYSVYSHDGESISLIDSYDIWADVVLNIAGINLHSVKDHIYIVDHHALEGDDDVFVVKPSQGIKSTGHRRQCYLDDLFLTPINSLEIGELTELLPIPEAKLILVPLADSKPVLDELLHKDGNEQINAQLSDMVAIRYSPITRFLDPNNDVCLQLYIGSSVVAIASFSRYVEDHRFPFSKHEISYELALHTVFVKPEYRNIGLATSLSKAIIAIVKHDMKRIQKVLSVGNLRLSPWFSAIALSAGGEAICDQISEAFVEANEDVFDELEEKGLKVTYQEPIICVESLV
;
A
#
# COMPACT_ATOMS: atom_id res chain seq x y z
N MET A 1 -11.80 4.73 -16.50
CA MET A 1 -11.50 6.01 -17.16
C MET A 1 -10.56 5.73 -18.31
N GLY A 2 -10.74 6.41 -19.45
CA GLY A 2 -10.12 6.06 -20.73
C GLY A 2 -8.59 6.02 -20.66
N ASN A 3 -8.00 5.08 -21.40
CA ASN A 3 -6.57 4.82 -21.49
C ASN A 3 -5.86 5.91 -22.32
N CYS A 4 -6.01 7.17 -21.89
CA CYS A 4 -5.43 8.32 -22.56
C CYS A 4 -3.91 8.27 -22.42
N ARG A 5 -3.20 8.57 -23.51
CA ARG A 5 -1.74 8.51 -23.54
C ARG A 5 -1.09 9.48 -22.53
N TYR A 6 -1.63 10.68 -22.39
CA TYR A 6 -1.05 11.73 -21.56
C TYR A 6 -1.95 12.10 -20.39
N SER A 7 -1.38 12.28 -19.20
CA SER A 7 -2.05 12.86 -18.05
C SER A 7 -1.31 14.09 -17.55
N VAL A 8 -2.06 15.14 -17.21
CA VAL A 8 -1.52 16.41 -16.73
C VAL A 8 -1.88 16.55 -15.25
N TYR A 9 -0.87 16.80 -14.41
CA TYR A 9 -1.02 16.91 -12.96
C TYR A 9 -0.54 18.26 -12.45
N SER A 10 -1.20 18.81 -11.43
CA SER A 10 -0.70 19.91 -10.61
C SER A 10 -0.10 19.40 -9.31
N HIS A 11 0.97 20.07 -8.88
CA HIS A 11 1.63 19.83 -7.60
C HIS A 11 1.85 21.14 -6.86
N ASP A 12 1.23 21.31 -5.70
CA ASP A 12 1.27 22.54 -4.88
C ASP A 12 2.38 22.58 -3.82
N GLY A 13 3.09 21.46 -3.63
CA GLY A 13 4.08 21.30 -2.56
C GLY A 13 3.78 20.10 -1.67
N GLU A 14 2.50 19.75 -1.53
CA GLU A 14 1.99 18.78 -0.55
C GLU A 14 1.12 17.71 -1.21
N SER A 15 0.42 18.05 -2.29
CA SER A 15 -0.52 17.16 -2.97
C SER A 15 -0.31 17.14 -4.48
N ILE A 16 -0.65 16.00 -5.10
CA ILE A 16 -0.73 15.85 -6.56
C ILE A 16 -2.20 15.69 -6.93
N SER A 17 -2.65 16.46 -7.93
CA SER A 17 -4.00 16.38 -8.46
C SER A 17 -3.99 16.23 -9.98
N LEU A 18 -4.81 15.32 -10.50
CA LEU A 18 -5.04 15.21 -11.95
C LEU A 18 -5.83 16.42 -12.42
N ILE A 19 -5.30 17.17 -13.39
CA ILE A 19 -5.99 18.28 -14.05
C ILE A 19 -6.87 17.73 -15.18
N ASP A 20 -6.25 17.00 -16.13
CA ASP A 20 -6.94 16.43 -17.28
C ASP A 20 -6.09 15.34 -17.96
N SER A 21 -6.67 14.63 -18.93
CA SER A 21 -5.97 13.61 -19.73
C SER A 21 -6.27 13.74 -21.22
N TYR A 22 -5.26 13.44 -22.05
CA TYR A 22 -5.26 13.70 -23.49
C TYR A 22 -4.69 12.50 -24.26
N ASP A 23 -5.19 12.26 -25.48
CA ASP A 23 -4.65 11.21 -26.35
C ASP A 23 -3.46 11.68 -27.18
N ILE A 24 -3.37 12.98 -27.47
CA ILE A 24 -2.34 13.55 -28.34
C ILE A 24 -1.58 14.70 -27.68
N TRP A 25 -0.28 14.76 -27.95
CA TRP A 25 0.62 15.77 -27.38
C TRP A 25 0.23 17.21 -27.73
N ALA A 26 -0.29 17.43 -28.95
CA ALA A 26 -0.67 18.76 -29.39
C ALA A 26 -1.73 19.39 -28.48
N ASP A 27 -2.71 18.60 -28.03
CA ASP A 27 -3.77 19.08 -27.13
C ASP A 27 -3.21 19.42 -25.75
N VAL A 28 -2.28 18.61 -25.25
CA VAL A 28 -1.56 18.90 -24.01
C VAL A 28 -0.88 20.26 -24.07
N VAL A 29 -0.12 20.53 -25.14
CA VAL A 29 0.62 21.79 -25.33
C VAL A 29 -0.32 22.98 -25.40
N LEU A 30 -1.42 22.87 -26.16
CA LEU A 30 -2.39 23.95 -26.36
C LEU A 30 -3.12 24.30 -25.05
N ASN A 31 -3.53 23.30 -24.28
CA ASN A 31 -4.26 23.52 -23.04
C ASN A 31 -3.35 24.04 -21.92
N ILE A 32 -2.11 23.54 -21.82
CA ILE A 32 -1.14 24.00 -20.82
C ILE A 32 -0.75 25.46 -21.02
N ALA A 33 -0.67 25.94 -22.26
CA ALA A 33 -0.41 27.35 -22.55
C ALA A 33 -1.49 28.30 -21.97
N GLY A 34 -2.68 27.79 -21.68
CA GLY A 34 -3.79 28.52 -21.06
C GLY A 34 -3.87 28.39 -19.54
N ILE A 35 -3.08 27.52 -18.89
CA ILE A 35 -3.15 27.31 -17.44
C ILE A 35 -2.41 28.44 -16.73
N ASN A 36 -3.14 29.19 -15.91
CA ASN A 36 -2.58 30.28 -15.12
C ASN A 36 -2.02 29.70 -13.82
N LEU A 37 -0.69 29.59 -13.71
CA LEU A 37 -0.02 29.15 -12.49
C LEU A 37 -0.22 30.22 -11.41
N HIS A 38 -0.98 29.90 -10.36
CA HIS A 38 -1.37 30.84 -9.33
C HIS A 38 -0.21 31.12 -8.34
N SER A 39 0.75 30.20 -8.21
CA SER A 39 1.94 30.33 -7.34
C SER A 39 3.24 29.84 -8.01
N VAL A 40 4.40 30.28 -7.48
CA VAL A 40 5.75 29.84 -7.91
C VAL A 40 6.05 28.39 -7.44
N LYS A 41 5.30 27.88 -6.46
CA LYS A 41 5.44 26.49 -5.98
C LYS A 41 4.64 25.50 -6.82
N ASP A 42 3.68 25.99 -7.60
CA ASP A 42 2.81 25.15 -8.41
C ASP A 42 3.60 24.64 -9.62
N HIS A 43 3.84 23.33 -9.66
CA HIS A 43 4.45 22.68 -10.80
C HIS A 43 3.39 21.88 -11.55
N ILE A 44 3.32 22.03 -12.87
CA ILE A 44 2.50 21.16 -13.71
C ILE A 44 3.40 20.10 -14.30
N TYR A 45 2.99 18.84 -14.16
CA TYR A 45 3.66 17.68 -14.72
C TYR A 45 2.80 17.07 -15.81
N ILE A 46 3.45 16.53 -16.84
CA ILE A 46 2.83 15.79 -17.93
C ILE A 46 3.47 14.42 -17.93
N VAL A 47 2.67 13.37 -17.88
CA VAL A 47 3.12 11.97 -17.94
C VAL A 47 2.64 11.36 -19.25
N ASP A 48 3.54 10.77 -20.02
CA ASP A 48 3.26 9.95 -21.21
C ASP A 48 3.26 8.47 -20.81
N HIS A 49 2.06 7.92 -20.59
CA HIS A 49 1.86 6.52 -20.21
C HIS A 49 2.22 5.53 -21.31
N HIS A 50 2.36 6.00 -22.56
CA HIS A 50 2.70 5.16 -23.71
C HIS A 50 4.06 5.54 -24.33
N ALA A 51 4.95 6.18 -23.56
CA ALA A 51 6.34 6.38 -23.96
C ALA A 51 7.01 5.01 -24.26
N LEU A 52 7.92 5.00 -25.24
CA LEU A 52 8.70 3.80 -25.57
C LEU A 52 9.93 3.72 -24.65
N GLU A 53 10.49 2.52 -24.51
CA GLU A 53 11.68 2.28 -23.68
C GLU A 53 12.80 3.30 -23.96
N GLY A 54 13.26 3.97 -22.90
CA GLY A 54 14.34 4.96 -22.97
C GLY A 54 13.94 6.35 -23.46
N ASP A 55 12.69 6.55 -23.92
CA ASP A 55 12.16 7.88 -24.21
C ASP A 55 11.80 8.60 -22.92
N ASP A 56 11.87 9.94 -22.96
CA ASP A 56 11.44 10.75 -21.85
C ASP A 56 9.91 10.60 -21.68
N ASP A 57 9.49 10.14 -20.50
CA ASP A 57 8.09 9.85 -20.19
C ASP A 57 7.44 10.92 -19.32
N VAL A 58 8.23 11.80 -18.70
CA VAL A 58 7.69 12.89 -17.87
C VAL A 58 8.31 14.25 -18.13
N PHE A 59 7.43 15.23 -18.23
CA PHE A 59 7.73 16.61 -18.53
C PHE A 59 7.19 17.53 -17.44
N VAL A 60 7.86 18.66 -17.23
CA VAL A 60 7.46 19.72 -16.32
C VAL A 60 7.22 21.00 -17.10
N VAL A 61 6.14 21.71 -16.75
CA VAL A 61 5.84 23.03 -17.29
C VAL A 61 6.48 24.06 -16.36
N LYS A 62 7.43 24.83 -16.87
CA LYS A 62 8.06 25.91 -16.10
C LYS A 62 7.57 27.27 -16.58
N PRO A 63 7.23 28.20 -15.66
CA PRO A 63 6.94 29.58 -16.03
C PRO A 63 8.08 30.13 -16.90
N SER A 64 7.77 30.76 -18.03
CA SER A 64 8.70 31.35 -19.02
C SER A 64 9.60 30.42 -19.84
N GLN A 65 9.74 29.14 -19.48
CA GLN A 65 10.62 28.19 -20.19
C GLN A 65 9.89 27.16 -21.04
N GLY A 66 8.55 27.12 -20.95
CA GLY A 66 7.72 26.15 -21.63
C GLY A 66 7.81 24.76 -21.00
N ILE A 67 7.46 23.74 -21.79
CA ILE A 67 7.53 22.34 -21.38
C ILE A 67 8.98 21.83 -21.49
N LYS A 68 9.47 21.22 -20.42
CA LYS A 68 10.82 20.64 -20.34
C LYS A 68 10.75 19.18 -19.91
N SER A 69 11.59 18.35 -20.50
CA SER A 69 11.85 17.01 -19.97
C SER A 69 12.41 17.10 -18.55
N THR A 70 11.95 16.21 -17.68
CA THR A 70 12.50 16.04 -16.33
C THR A 70 13.75 15.15 -16.32
N GLY A 71 14.04 14.50 -17.45
CA GLY A 71 15.08 13.47 -17.60
C GLY A 71 14.67 12.08 -17.11
N HIS A 72 13.41 11.90 -16.70
CA HIS A 72 12.83 10.59 -16.47
C HIS A 72 12.58 9.91 -17.79
N ARG A 73 12.86 8.60 -17.82
CA ARG A 73 12.73 7.78 -19.00
C ARG A 73 11.93 6.54 -18.69
N ARG A 74 11.16 6.13 -19.69
CA ARG A 74 10.40 4.89 -19.63
C ARG A 74 11.33 3.71 -19.43
N GLN A 75 10.96 2.86 -18.49
CA GLN A 75 11.66 1.64 -18.11
C GLN A 75 10.66 0.49 -18.03
N CYS A 76 10.63 -0.36 -19.05
CA CYS A 76 9.65 -1.43 -19.27
C CYS A 76 9.65 -2.47 -18.16
N TYR A 77 10.80 -2.70 -17.51
CA TYR A 77 10.88 -3.60 -16.37
C TYR A 77 10.02 -3.13 -15.19
N LEU A 78 9.64 -1.84 -15.12
CA LEU A 78 8.72 -1.34 -14.10
C LEU A 78 7.26 -1.68 -14.36
N ASP A 79 6.91 -2.23 -15.53
CA ASP A 79 5.59 -2.80 -15.74
C ASP A 79 5.37 -4.04 -14.86
N ASP A 80 6.46 -4.66 -14.42
CA ASP A 80 6.44 -5.79 -13.49
C ASP A 80 6.31 -5.35 -12.02
N LEU A 81 6.21 -4.04 -11.76
CA LEU A 81 6.05 -3.45 -10.44
C LEU A 81 4.60 -3.53 -9.95
N PHE A 82 4.15 -4.75 -9.66
CA PHE A 82 2.81 -4.99 -9.14
C PHE A 82 2.82 -5.91 -7.93
N LEU A 83 1.86 -5.66 -7.03
CA LEU A 83 1.62 -6.51 -5.88
C LEU A 83 1.14 -7.89 -6.32
N THR A 84 1.47 -8.90 -5.52
CA THR A 84 0.95 -10.24 -5.78
C THR A 84 -0.56 -10.24 -5.54
N PRO A 85 -1.39 -10.63 -6.53
CA PRO A 85 -2.84 -10.68 -6.37
C PRO A 85 -3.24 -11.62 -5.23
N ILE A 86 -4.32 -11.28 -4.51
CA ILE A 86 -4.77 -12.02 -3.32
C ILE A 86 -4.99 -13.52 -3.62
N ASN A 87 -5.61 -13.82 -4.76
CA ASN A 87 -5.89 -15.19 -5.18
C ASN A 87 -4.63 -16.02 -5.50
N SER A 88 -3.48 -15.37 -5.64
CA SER A 88 -2.19 -15.98 -5.94
C SER A 88 -1.28 -16.02 -4.69
N LEU A 89 -1.71 -15.44 -3.57
CA LEU A 89 -1.04 -15.58 -2.28
C LEU A 89 -1.48 -16.89 -1.64
N GLU A 90 -0.64 -17.91 -1.71
CA GLU A 90 -0.85 -19.17 -1.00
C GLU A 90 -0.56 -18.99 0.50
N ILE A 91 -1.59 -18.59 1.25
CA ILE A 91 -1.50 -18.35 2.71
C ILE A 91 -0.96 -19.58 3.46
N GLY A 92 -1.28 -20.79 2.99
CA GLY A 92 -0.86 -22.04 3.62
C GLY A 92 0.66 -22.23 3.68
N GLU A 93 1.41 -21.66 2.74
CA GLU A 93 2.89 -21.65 2.77
C GLU A 93 3.44 -20.45 3.55
N LEU A 94 2.63 -19.41 3.74
CA LEU A 94 3.02 -18.13 4.35
C LEU A 94 2.72 -18.04 5.85
N THR A 95 2.03 -19.03 6.45
CA THR A 95 1.72 -19.03 7.88
C THR A 95 2.42 -20.14 8.64
N GLU A 96 3.07 -19.78 9.75
CA GLU A 96 3.40 -20.73 10.80
C GLU A 96 2.14 -21.47 11.29
N LEU A 97 2.33 -22.68 11.83
CA LEU A 97 1.27 -23.47 12.47
C LEU A 97 0.47 -22.59 13.44
N LEU A 98 -0.81 -22.40 13.11
CA LEU A 98 -1.74 -21.73 14.00
C LEU A 98 -1.77 -22.47 15.35
N PRO A 99 -1.91 -21.77 16.48
CA PRO A 99 -1.99 -22.40 17.80
C PRO A 99 -3.21 -23.33 17.96
N ILE A 100 -4.09 -23.39 16.95
CA ILE A 100 -5.30 -24.20 16.90
C ILE A 100 -5.31 -24.96 15.55
N PRO A 101 -5.11 -26.29 15.55
CA PRO A 101 -5.03 -27.09 14.32
C PRO A 101 -6.29 -27.05 13.44
N GLU A 102 -7.46 -26.85 14.04
CA GLU A 102 -8.75 -26.77 13.32
C GLU A 102 -9.03 -25.37 12.76
N ALA A 103 -8.14 -24.40 13.00
CA ALA A 103 -8.34 -23.05 12.55
C ALA A 103 -8.02 -22.91 11.05
N LYS A 104 -8.90 -22.22 10.33
CA LYS A 104 -8.74 -21.92 8.91
C LYS A 104 -8.54 -20.43 8.73
N LEU A 105 -7.41 -20.04 8.14
CA LEU A 105 -7.14 -18.67 7.74
C LEU A 105 -7.51 -18.47 6.27
N ILE A 106 -8.20 -17.37 5.97
CA ILE A 106 -8.61 -17.00 4.61
C ILE A 106 -8.25 -15.53 4.38
N LEU A 107 -7.66 -15.21 3.23
CA LEU A 107 -7.40 -13.86 2.77
C LEU A 107 -8.42 -13.52 1.69
N VAL A 108 -9.12 -12.42 1.85
CA VAL A 108 -10.12 -11.93 0.90
C VAL A 108 -9.97 -10.43 0.69
N PRO A 109 -10.50 -9.88 -0.42
CA PRO A 109 -10.66 -8.44 -0.55
C PRO A 109 -11.43 -7.84 0.63
N LEU A 110 -11.04 -6.65 1.10
CA LEU A 110 -11.70 -5.99 2.22
C LEU A 110 -13.19 -5.73 1.94
N ALA A 111 -13.56 -5.43 0.70
CA ALA A 111 -14.94 -5.22 0.28
C ALA A 111 -15.85 -6.44 0.57
N ASP A 112 -15.30 -7.66 0.50
CA ASP A 112 -16.04 -8.91 0.71
C ASP A 112 -16.13 -9.30 2.19
N SER A 113 -15.44 -8.58 3.09
CA SER A 113 -15.40 -8.88 4.53
C SER A 113 -16.61 -8.36 5.32
N LYS A 114 -17.50 -7.58 4.70
CA LYS A 114 -18.65 -6.97 5.38
C LYS A 114 -19.53 -7.97 6.13
N PRO A 115 -19.96 -9.11 5.56
CA PRO A 115 -20.80 -10.08 6.28
C PRO A 115 -20.11 -10.67 7.52
N VAL A 116 -18.79 -10.78 7.48
CA VAL A 116 -17.96 -11.33 8.56
C VAL A 116 -17.81 -10.33 9.70
N LEU A 117 -17.59 -9.06 9.37
CA LEU A 117 -17.65 -7.95 10.33
C LEU A 117 -19.03 -7.90 11.00
N ASP A 118 -20.09 -7.99 10.21
CA ASP A 118 -21.46 -7.97 10.73
C ASP A 118 -21.74 -9.19 11.65
N GLU A 119 -21.21 -10.40 11.35
CA GLU A 119 -21.31 -11.57 12.25
C GLU A 119 -20.58 -11.35 13.59
N LEU A 120 -19.40 -10.71 13.56
CA LEU A 120 -18.64 -10.38 14.76
C LEU A 120 -19.37 -9.34 15.63
N LEU A 121 -20.15 -8.46 15.02
CA LEU A 121 -20.90 -7.40 15.68
C LEU A 121 -22.24 -7.88 16.27
N HIS A 122 -22.93 -8.79 15.60
CA HIS A 122 -24.32 -9.10 15.92
C HIS A 122 -24.55 -10.23 16.92
N LYS A 123 -23.51 -10.95 17.37
CA LYS A 123 -23.68 -12.09 18.30
C LYS A 123 -23.74 -11.73 19.78
N ASP A 124 -23.19 -10.60 20.20
CA ASP A 124 -23.27 -10.15 21.59
C ASP A 124 -24.11 -8.87 21.64
N GLY A 125 -25.32 -8.95 22.20
CA GLY A 125 -26.23 -7.81 22.43
C GLY A 125 -25.71 -6.79 23.46
N ASN A 126 -24.41 -6.52 23.46
CA ASN A 126 -23.73 -5.57 24.32
C ASN A 126 -23.62 -4.23 23.58
N GLU A 127 -24.53 -3.31 23.89
CA GLU A 127 -24.62 -1.96 23.31
C GLU A 127 -23.30 -1.15 23.42
N GLN A 128 -22.42 -1.49 24.37
CA GLN A 128 -21.10 -0.85 24.53
C GLN A 128 -20.07 -1.24 23.45
N ILE A 129 -20.15 -2.45 22.91
CA ILE A 129 -19.26 -2.91 21.81
C ILE A 129 -19.68 -2.24 20.49
N ASN A 130 -20.99 -2.05 20.30
CA ASN A 130 -21.55 -1.36 19.13
C ASN A 130 -21.15 0.12 19.06
N ALA A 131 -20.91 0.79 20.20
CA ALA A 131 -20.42 2.17 20.20
C ALA A 131 -18.96 2.27 19.74
N GLN A 132 -18.07 1.40 20.25
CA GLN A 132 -16.66 1.36 19.83
C GLN A 132 -16.49 0.91 18.36
N LEU A 133 -17.37 0.06 17.86
CA LEU A 133 -17.33 -0.42 16.47
C LEU A 133 -18.08 0.49 15.49
N SER A 134 -19.03 1.31 15.95
CA SER A 134 -19.60 2.41 15.16
C SER A 134 -18.50 3.40 14.71
N ASP A 135 -17.52 3.65 15.57
CA ASP A 135 -16.33 4.44 15.22
C ASP A 135 -15.44 3.68 14.21
N MET A 136 -15.39 2.34 14.26
CA MET A 136 -14.73 1.51 13.22
C MET A 136 -15.48 1.46 11.89
N VAL A 137 -16.79 1.71 11.86
CA VAL A 137 -17.54 1.87 10.59
C VAL A 137 -17.12 3.16 9.88
N ALA A 138 -16.69 4.19 10.60
CA ALA A 138 -16.08 5.39 10.02
C ALA A 138 -14.68 5.11 9.41
N ILE A 139 -14.01 4.06 9.87
CA ILE A 139 -12.69 3.59 9.38
C ILE A 139 -12.82 2.75 8.09
N ARG A 140 -14.05 2.54 7.57
CA ARG A 140 -14.28 1.90 6.26
C ARG A 140 -13.73 2.71 5.07
N TYR A 141 -13.22 3.91 5.30
CA TYR A 141 -12.60 4.73 4.28
C TYR A 141 -11.19 5.08 4.73
N SER A 142 -10.19 4.55 4.03
CA SER A 142 -8.82 5.07 4.09
C SER A 142 -8.88 6.59 3.90
N PRO A 143 -8.31 7.41 4.79
CA PRO A 143 -8.31 8.87 4.66
C PRO A 143 -7.50 9.34 3.44
N ILE A 144 -6.74 8.43 2.82
CA ILE A 144 -6.00 8.67 1.61
C ILE A 144 -6.78 8.03 0.45
N THR A 145 -7.40 8.86 -0.39
CA THR A 145 -7.99 8.46 -1.68
C THR A 145 -6.90 7.99 -2.63
N ARG A 146 -6.37 6.79 -2.37
CA ARG A 146 -5.53 6.01 -3.27
C ARG A 146 -6.46 5.13 -4.11
N PHE A 147 -6.17 5.00 -5.40
CA PHE A 147 -7.00 4.25 -6.31
C PHE A 147 -7.24 2.83 -5.77
N LEU A 148 -8.51 2.53 -5.48
CA LEU A 148 -8.97 1.29 -4.85
C LEU A 148 -8.83 0.12 -5.83
N ASP A 149 -7.62 -0.39 -6.05
CA ASP A 149 -7.47 -1.76 -6.56
C ASP A 149 -7.98 -2.70 -5.44
N PRO A 150 -9.03 -3.49 -5.68
CA PRO A 150 -9.58 -4.39 -4.67
C PRO A 150 -8.59 -5.44 -4.18
N ASN A 151 -7.43 -5.62 -4.83
CA ASN A 151 -6.35 -6.50 -4.36
C ASN A 151 -5.42 -5.85 -3.32
N ASN A 152 -5.51 -4.53 -3.15
CA ASN A 152 -4.65 -3.76 -2.24
C ASN A 152 -5.23 -3.77 -0.83
N ASP A 153 -6.54 -3.57 -0.71
CA ASP A 153 -7.27 -3.60 0.56
C ASP A 153 -7.73 -5.02 0.88
N VAL A 154 -7.20 -5.58 1.96
CA VAL A 154 -7.37 -7.01 2.25
C VAL A 154 -7.83 -7.27 3.67
N CYS A 155 -8.47 -8.42 3.86
CA CYS A 155 -8.91 -8.90 5.15
C CYS A 155 -8.47 -10.36 5.33
N LEU A 156 -7.70 -10.60 6.38
CA LEU A 156 -7.45 -11.91 6.93
C LEU A 156 -8.59 -12.29 7.88
N GLN A 157 -9.19 -13.44 7.64
CA GLN A 157 -10.30 -13.98 8.42
C GLN A 157 -9.90 -15.34 8.98
N LEU A 158 -9.98 -15.47 10.31
CA LEU A 158 -9.69 -16.71 11.01
C LEU A 158 -10.98 -17.37 11.47
N TYR A 159 -11.20 -18.61 11.03
CA TYR A 159 -12.35 -19.43 11.37
C TYR A 159 -11.93 -20.58 12.27
N ILE A 160 -12.77 -20.93 13.24
CA ILE A 160 -12.73 -22.22 13.95
C ILE A 160 -14.06 -22.93 13.68
N GLY A 161 -13.98 -24.07 13.01
CA GLY A 161 -15.17 -24.69 12.42
C GLY A 161 -15.83 -23.74 11.42
N SER A 162 -17.09 -23.36 11.65
CA SER A 162 -17.85 -22.44 10.81
C SER A 162 -17.97 -21.02 11.37
N SER A 163 -17.27 -20.70 12.47
CA SER A 163 -17.40 -19.40 13.14
C SER A 163 -16.12 -18.58 12.97
N VAL A 164 -16.28 -17.31 12.61
CA VAL A 164 -15.17 -16.35 12.62
C VAL A 164 -14.80 -16.05 14.06
N VAL A 165 -13.50 -16.09 14.37
CA VAL A 165 -12.98 -15.84 15.72
C VAL A 165 -11.99 -14.68 15.79
N ALA A 166 -11.38 -14.33 14.67
CA ALA A 166 -10.50 -13.17 14.56
C ALA A 166 -10.45 -12.65 13.13
N ILE A 167 -10.13 -11.36 12.99
CA ILE A 167 -9.91 -10.71 11.71
C ILE A 167 -8.72 -9.75 11.81
N ALA A 168 -8.07 -9.50 10.68
CA ALA A 168 -7.18 -8.37 10.51
C ALA A 168 -7.43 -7.73 9.15
N SER A 169 -7.58 -6.41 9.09
CA SER A 169 -7.69 -5.67 7.83
C SER A 169 -6.52 -4.72 7.67
N PHE A 170 -5.95 -4.71 6.47
CA PHE A 170 -4.81 -3.88 6.12
C PHE A 170 -4.83 -3.59 4.63
N SER A 171 -4.08 -2.58 4.21
CA SER A 171 -3.81 -2.31 2.81
C SER A 171 -2.33 -2.51 2.49
N ARG A 172 -2.07 -2.83 1.23
CA ARG A 172 -0.74 -2.88 0.64
C ARG A 172 -0.71 -1.99 -0.58
N TYR A 173 0.29 -1.13 -0.70
CA TYR A 173 0.44 -0.26 -1.85
C TYR A 173 1.86 -0.32 -2.39
N VAL A 174 1.99 -0.18 -3.71
CA VAL A 174 3.24 0.17 -4.34
C VAL A 174 3.01 1.49 -5.05
N GLU A 175 3.74 2.51 -4.61
CA GLU A 175 3.61 3.86 -5.14
C GLU A 175 4.89 4.23 -5.87
N ASP A 176 4.73 4.58 -7.15
CA ASP A 176 5.81 5.10 -7.96
C ASP A 176 5.95 6.61 -7.74
N HIS A 177 6.70 6.99 -6.70
CA HIS A 177 7.00 8.39 -6.39
C HIS A 177 8.15 8.95 -7.24
N ARG A 178 8.53 8.28 -8.33
CA ARG A 178 9.41 8.91 -9.34
C ARG A 178 8.84 10.22 -9.84
N PHE A 179 7.53 10.43 -9.69
CA PHE A 179 6.86 11.67 -10.03
C PHE A 179 6.19 12.33 -8.82
N PRO A 180 6.47 13.61 -8.52
CA PRO A 180 7.61 14.46 -8.91
C PRO A 180 8.76 14.47 -7.88
N PHE A 181 8.79 13.55 -6.92
CA PHE A 181 9.56 13.72 -5.69
C PHE A 181 10.95 13.09 -5.69
N SER A 182 11.13 11.89 -6.28
CA SER A 182 12.39 11.15 -6.14
C SER A 182 12.73 10.31 -7.37
N LYS A 183 13.78 10.69 -8.11
CA LYS A 183 14.15 10.04 -9.38
C LYS A 183 14.47 8.54 -9.30
N HIS A 184 14.68 8.00 -8.10
CA HIS A 184 15.22 6.66 -7.92
C HIS A 184 14.53 5.85 -6.82
N GLU A 185 13.31 6.23 -6.43
CA GLU A 185 12.63 5.65 -5.27
C GLU A 185 11.20 5.25 -5.59
N ILE A 186 10.85 4.05 -5.14
CA ILE A 186 9.51 3.50 -5.17
C ILE A 186 9.14 3.17 -3.72
N SER A 187 7.94 3.53 -3.28
CA SER A 187 7.47 3.17 -1.94
C SER A 187 6.65 1.90 -1.96
N TYR A 188 6.86 1.05 -0.97
CA TYR A 188 5.93 -0.02 -0.61
C TYR A 188 5.35 0.33 0.75
N GLU A 189 4.02 0.46 0.84
CA GLU A 189 3.34 0.78 2.10
C GLU A 189 2.48 -0.37 2.57
N LEU A 190 2.66 -0.75 3.84
CA LEU A 190 1.74 -1.54 4.63
C LEU A 190 0.93 -0.61 5.54
N ALA A 191 -0.37 -0.50 5.32
CA ALA A 191 -1.27 0.27 6.18
C ALA A 191 -2.16 -0.66 7.01
N LEU A 192 -1.94 -0.74 8.32
CA LEU A 192 -2.75 -1.56 9.23
C LEU A 192 -3.99 -0.78 9.70
N HIS A 193 -5.17 -1.31 9.39
CA HIS A 193 -6.44 -0.70 9.81
C HIS A 193 -6.97 -1.29 11.11
N THR A 194 -6.98 -2.62 11.22
CA THR A 194 -7.48 -3.28 12.42
C THR A 194 -6.95 -4.68 12.61
N VAL A 195 -6.84 -5.09 13.87
CA VAL A 195 -6.71 -6.48 14.29
C VAL A 195 -7.71 -6.70 15.42
N PHE A 196 -8.62 -7.64 15.23
CA PHE A 196 -9.65 -7.97 16.20
C PHE A 196 -9.65 -9.47 16.50
N VAL A 197 -9.69 -9.80 17.79
CA VAL A 197 -9.87 -11.16 18.29
C VAL A 197 -11.04 -11.18 19.26
N LYS A 198 -11.97 -12.12 19.05
CA LYS A 198 -13.10 -12.34 19.95
C LYS A 198 -12.63 -12.55 21.39
N PRO A 199 -13.30 -11.96 22.40
CA PRO A 199 -12.86 -11.99 23.80
C PRO A 199 -12.50 -13.38 24.33
N GLU A 200 -13.30 -14.39 24.01
CA GLU A 200 -13.12 -15.78 24.44
C GLU A 200 -11.93 -16.49 23.77
N TYR A 201 -11.36 -15.90 22.71
CA TYR A 201 -10.16 -16.38 22.02
C TYR A 201 -8.95 -15.45 22.20
N ARG A 202 -9.00 -14.50 23.14
CA ARG A 202 -7.83 -13.65 23.47
C ARG A 202 -6.79 -14.40 24.31
N ASN A 203 -5.58 -13.87 24.36
CA ASN A 203 -4.44 -14.42 25.14
C ASN A 203 -3.94 -15.81 24.73
N ILE A 204 -4.35 -16.32 23.56
CA ILE A 204 -3.86 -17.59 23.00
C ILE A 204 -2.98 -17.38 21.74
N GLY A 205 -2.59 -16.13 21.47
CA GLY A 205 -1.67 -15.79 20.38
C GLY A 205 -2.30 -15.54 19.00
N LEU A 206 -3.63 -15.51 18.87
CA LEU A 206 -4.27 -15.32 17.54
C LEU A 206 -3.92 -14.00 16.87
N ALA A 207 -3.86 -12.90 17.63
CA ALA A 207 -3.45 -11.60 17.09
C ALA A 207 -2.02 -11.66 16.54
N THR A 208 -1.09 -12.27 17.29
CA THR A 208 0.28 -12.51 16.84
C THR A 208 0.34 -13.39 15.59
N SER A 209 -0.46 -14.45 15.50
CA SER A 209 -0.53 -15.27 14.29
C SER A 209 -1.03 -14.49 13.07
N LEU A 210 -2.01 -13.61 13.26
CA LEU A 210 -2.47 -12.71 12.20
C LEU A 210 -1.37 -11.73 11.79
N SER A 211 -0.68 -11.10 12.76
CA SER A 211 0.46 -10.21 12.50
C SER A 211 1.56 -10.91 11.70
N LYS A 212 1.93 -12.15 12.07
CA LYS A 212 2.91 -12.95 11.33
C LYS A 212 2.47 -13.23 9.89
N ALA A 213 1.19 -13.54 9.68
CA ALA A 213 0.65 -13.75 8.33
C ALA A 213 0.74 -12.48 7.47
N ILE A 214 0.44 -11.31 8.05
CA ILE A 214 0.61 -10.01 7.37
C ILE A 214 2.07 -9.80 6.97
N ILE A 215 3.00 -10.03 7.90
CA ILE A 215 4.44 -9.87 7.66
C ILE A 215 4.97 -10.84 6.61
N ALA A 216 4.47 -12.08 6.56
CA ALA A 216 4.85 -13.02 5.52
C ALA A 216 4.42 -12.56 4.12
N ILE A 217 3.21 -12.00 3.99
CA ILE A 217 2.73 -11.40 2.73
C ILE A 217 3.63 -10.23 2.34
N VAL A 218 3.95 -9.35 3.29
CA VAL A 218 4.82 -8.20 3.09
C VAL A 218 6.23 -8.62 2.65
N LYS A 219 6.82 -9.61 3.32
CA LYS A 219 8.13 -10.16 2.97
C LYS A 219 8.14 -10.68 1.54
N HIS A 220 7.08 -11.39 1.14
CA HIS A 220 6.90 -11.89 -0.22
C HIS A 220 6.83 -10.75 -1.25
N ASP A 221 6.02 -9.72 -1.00
CA ASP A 221 5.87 -8.59 -1.91
C ASP A 221 7.15 -7.76 -2.02
N MET A 222 7.77 -7.38 -0.89
CA MET A 222 9.03 -6.62 -0.88
C MET A 222 10.13 -7.36 -1.65
N LYS A 223 10.26 -8.67 -1.44
CA LYS A 223 11.24 -9.50 -2.16
C LYS A 223 11.01 -9.50 -3.67
N ARG A 224 9.76 -9.56 -4.10
CA ARG A 224 9.41 -9.50 -5.52
C ARG A 224 9.71 -8.12 -6.11
N ILE A 225 9.29 -7.06 -5.42
CA ILE A 225 9.48 -5.68 -5.85
C ILE A 225 10.98 -5.36 -5.93
N GLN A 226 11.76 -5.66 -4.88
CA GLN A 226 13.20 -5.41 -4.88
C GLN A 226 13.93 -6.12 -6.02
N LYS A 227 13.52 -7.33 -6.39
CA LYS A 227 14.08 -8.02 -7.58
C LYS A 227 13.85 -7.21 -8.87
N VAL A 228 12.64 -6.69 -9.07
CA VAL A 228 12.32 -5.84 -10.23
C VAL A 228 13.17 -4.56 -10.20
N LEU A 229 13.25 -3.89 -9.05
CA LEU A 229 14.01 -2.64 -8.89
C LEU A 229 15.53 -2.82 -9.06
N SER A 230 16.07 -3.98 -8.72
CA SER A 230 17.49 -4.30 -8.87
C SER A 230 17.98 -4.23 -10.31
N VAL A 231 17.08 -4.40 -11.29
CA VAL A 231 17.41 -4.31 -12.74
C VAL A 231 17.91 -2.92 -13.10
N GLY A 232 17.30 -1.86 -12.53
CA GLY A 232 17.64 -0.47 -12.85
C GLY A 232 18.26 0.32 -11.70
N ASN A 233 18.73 -0.36 -10.65
CA ASN A 233 19.35 0.27 -9.48
C ASN A 233 18.43 1.32 -8.80
N LEU A 234 17.13 1.00 -8.75
CA LEU A 234 16.14 1.78 -8.01
C LEU A 234 16.04 1.28 -6.57
N ARG A 235 15.64 2.17 -5.67
CA ARG A 235 15.51 1.88 -4.23
C ARG A 235 14.05 1.64 -3.87
N LEU A 236 13.83 0.67 -2.98
CA LEU A 236 12.55 0.48 -2.31
C LEU A 236 12.56 1.28 -1.01
N SER A 237 11.50 2.05 -0.77
CA SER A 237 11.23 2.76 0.47
C SER A 237 10.10 2.02 1.20
N PRO A 238 10.38 1.24 2.25
CA PRO A 238 9.34 0.53 3.00
C PRO A 238 8.64 1.47 3.98
N TRP A 239 7.31 1.50 3.97
CA TRP A 239 6.49 2.31 4.88
C TRP A 239 5.54 1.40 5.65
N PHE A 240 5.46 1.60 6.96
CA PHE A 240 4.43 1.01 7.81
C PHE A 240 3.61 2.15 8.42
N SER A 241 2.29 2.12 8.18
CA SER A 241 1.34 3.07 8.75
C SER A 241 0.27 2.33 9.56
N ALA A 242 -0.07 2.84 10.74
CA ALA A 242 -1.11 2.25 11.58
C ALA A 242 -1.75 3.29 12.50
N ILE A 243 -3.00 3.04 12.90
CA ILE A 243 -3.68 3.80 13.96
C ILE A 243 -4.06 2.84 15.09
N ALA A 244 -3.48 3.07 16.27
CA ALA A 244 -3.79 2.32 17.49
C ALA A 244 -5.06 2.88 18.15
N LEU A 245 -6.21 2.27 17.85
CA LEU A 245 -7.54 2.76 18.27
C LEU A 245 -8.04 2.22 19.61
N SER A 246 -7.41 1.18 20.15
CA SER A 246 -7.94 0.44 21.31
C SER A 246 -6.85 0.05 22.30
N ALA A 247 -7.26 -0.24 23.54
CA ALA A 247 -6.37 -0.77 24.57
C ALA A 247 -5.80 -2.13 24.13
N GLY A 248 -4.48 -2.17 23.87
CA GLY A 248 -3.77 -3.30 23.28
C GLY A 248 -3.45 -3.17 21.78
N GLY A 249 -4.00 -2.16 21.10
CA GLY A 249 -3.67 -1.82 19.72
C GLY A 249 -2.23 -1.34 19.56
N GLU A 250 -1.70 -0.59 20.54
CA GLU A 250 -0.29 -0.14 20.57
C GLU A 250 0.67 -1.33 20.55
N ALA A 251 0.45 -2.32 21.42
CA ALA A 251 1.29 -3.52 21.46
C ALA A 251 1.28 -4.32 20.13
N ILE A 252 0.14 -4.32 19.42
CA ILE A 252 0.05 -4.95 18.09
C ILE A 252 0.79 -4.13 17.04
N CYS A 253 0.67 -2.80 17.08
CA CYS A 253 1.39 -1.91 16.18
C CYS A 253 2.91 -2.00 16.40
N ASP A 254 3.36 -2.02 17.66
CA ASP A 254 4.76 -2.22 18.02
C ASP A 254 5.26 -3.54 17.46
N GLN A 255 4.55 -4.64 17.73
CA GLN A 255 4.91 -5.97 17.23
C GLN A 255 5.01 -6.03 15.70
N ILE A 256 4.05 -5.43 14.98
CA ILE A 256 4.08 -5.43 13.51
C ILE A 256 5.20 -4.52 13.00
N SER A 257 5.43 -3.36 13.63
CA SER A 257 6.49 -2.44 13.23
C SER A 257 7.88 -3.06 13.38
N GLU A 258 8.17 -3.75 14.49
CA GLU A 258 9.43 -4.48 14.70
C GLU A 258 9.59 -5.59 13.65
N ALA A 259 8.56 -6.43 13.47
CA ALA A 259 8.59 -7.50 12.49
C ALA A 259 8.68 -7.00 11.04
N PHE A 260 8.20 -5.79 10.75
CA PHE A 260 8.33 -5.14 9.44
C PHE A 260 9.77 -4.73 9.16
N VAL A 261 10.48 -4.21 10.18
CA VAL A 261 11.91 -3.88 10.08
C VAL A 261 12.73 -5.16 9.85
N GLU A 262 12.53 -6.18 10.67
CA GLU A 262 13.20 -7.48 10.53
C GLU A 262 12.94 -8.10 9.14
N ALA A 263 11.70 -8.04 8.65
CA ALA A 263 11.37 -8.57 7.33
C ALA A 263 12.07 -7.81 6.19
N ASN A 264 12.31 -6.50 6.33
CA ASN A 264 13.04 -5.72 5.34
C ASN A 264 14.54 -6.06 5.35
N GLU A 265 15.14 -6.20 6.54
CA GLU A 265 16.53 -6.66 6.72
C GLU A 265 16.72 -8.07 6.11
N ASP A 266 15.86 -9.01 6.46
CA ASP A 266 15.85 -10.37 5.91
C ASP A 266 15.79 -10.37 4.38
N VAL A 267 14.90 -9.57 3.80
CA VAL A 267 14.75 -9.50 2.34
C VAL A 267 16.00 -8.92 1.69
N PHE A 268 16.58 -7.88 2.28
CA PHE A 268 17.82 -7.29 1.79
C PHE A 268 18.94 -8.32 1.79
N ASP A 269 19.20 -8.97 2.93
CA ASP A 269 20.25 -9.99 3.09
C ASP A 269 20.04 -11.15 2.12
N GLU A 270 18.82 -11.69 2.05
CA GLU A 270 18.48 -12.79 1.15
C GLU A 270 18.74 -12.46 -0.34
N LEU A 271 18.60 -11.19 -0.75
CA LEU A 271 18.81 -10.76 -2.13
C LEU A 271 20.29 -10.44 -2.40
N GLU A 272 20.99 -9.84 -1.44
CA GLU A 272 22.43 -9.62 -1.52
C GLU A 272 23.20 -10.95 -1.60
N GLU A 273 22.84 -11.95 -0.79
CA GLU A 273 23.42 -13.31 -0.86
C GLU A 273 23.24 -13.97 -2.23
N LYS A 274 22.15 -13.64 -2.93
CA LYS A 274 21.89 -14.11 -4.30
C LYS A 274 22.63 -13.30 -5.38
N GLY A 275 23.44 -12.33 -4.97
CA GLY A 275 24.24 -11.47 -5.86
C GLY A 275 23.45 -10.36 -6.54
N LEU A 276 22.24 -10.04 -6.07
CA LEU A 276 21.44 -8.95 -6.60
C LEU A 276 21.93 -7.61 -6.02
N LYS A 277 22.02 -6.59 -6.87
CA LYS A 277 22.37 -5.22 -6.44
C LYS A 277 21.12 -4.53 -5.88
N VAL A 278 20.91 -4.69 -4.57
CA VAL A 278 19.86 -4.01 -3.82
C VAL A 278 20.49 -2.95 -2.91
N THR A 279 19.74 -1.89 -2.59
CA THR A 279 20.17 -0.86 -1.63
C THR A 279 19.22 -0.89 -0.44
N TYR A 280 19.75 -1.12 0.75
CA TYR A 280 18.98 -1.06 1.97
C TYR A 280 18.45 0.38 2.19
N GLN A 281 17.18 0.49 2.57
CA GLN A 281 16.58 1.71 3.09
C GLN A 281 15.90 1.36 4.41
N GLU A 282 16.13 2.21 5.41
CA GLU A 282 15.47 2.08 6.70
C GLU A 282 13.96 2.28 6.55
N PRO A 283 13.12 1.38 7.07
CA PRO A 283 11.68 1.54 7.04
C PRO A 283 11.19 2.83 7.71
N ILE A 284 10.19 3.46 7.10
CA ILE A 284 9.48 4.59 7.70
C ILE A 284 8.29 4.04 8.49
N ILE A 285 8.27 4.32 9.79
CA ILE A 285 7.25 3.85 10.72
C ILE A 285 6.38 5.04 11.15
N CYS A 286 5.08 4.97 10.87
CA CYS A 286 4.09 5.97 11.26
C CYS A 286 2.96 5.31 12.04
N VAL A 287 3.04 5.35 13.36
CA VAL A 287 1.98 4.84 14.24
C VAL A 287 1.37 6.02 14.99
N GLU A 288 0.09 6.27 14.75
CA GLU A 288 -0.68 7.25 15.51
C GLU A 288 -1.48 6.55 16.62
N SER A 289 -1.48 7.13 17.82
CA SER A 289 -2.32 6.67 18.93
C SER A 289 -3.37 7.73 19.24
N LEU A 290 -4.64 7.32 19.27
CA LEU A 290 -5.74 8.18 19.71
C LEU A 290 -5.87 8.04 21.25
N VAL A 291 -5.06 8.80 21.99
CA VAL A 291 -5.14 8.92 23.45
C VAL A 291 -5.89 10.18 23.85
#